data_AF-C0QDL8-F1
#
_entry.id   AF-C0QDL8-F1
#
_cell.length_a   1.000
_cell.length_b   1.000
_cell.length_c   1.000
_cell.angle_alpha   90.00
_cell.angle_beta   90.00
_cell.angle_gamma   90.00
#
_symmetry.space_group_name_H-M   'P 1'
#
loop_
_entity.id
_entity.type
_entity.pdbx_description
1 polymer ?
#
loop_
_entity_poly.entity_id
_entity_poly.type
_entity_poly.pdbx_seq_one_letter_code
_entity_poly.pdbx_strand_id
1 'polypeptide(L)'
;MKKKWTIGDVIDLEYLLGQDSRIEDEKILAERDRRLYLEKIGPLVAQTRPLPRTLVRLWLFFMGQNTGTLPGVLVDGGFRLLRGGFLVGGVMTGFLACLSLFSYTGRMPLNISYFFGVILVPQTLLLFLTLAGLLVMVVRPDKGVGFGIYPVLGLAVERALIRLFQKTLGRLSRMKQDALMSALGSFRRSRRAHGHLFLWPLFVLMQIFGVGFNLGALGATLGRVAFFDTAFGWQSTLNLSADFVHRVVSMVALPWSWAVPEGVGFPSAEQIQGTRLILKDGIYDLATSDLVSWWPFLCLTVVFYALLPRILLLVMGGMVQGRCLKQYSFDGWAVQKLVRRLVTPRVTMAPADDPELRTSGGGHGHPRGAMASADSQVSRLEFDREVPQDSDRVPIMNKDRGLDGDIPLTPGNQEMPEPFLALVHDDIFDVCNTEEFKEKVQDRLNRSVDTILRFGLDTNAEVAAIISVADCVAGIVMLQEAWMPPIREILNFIVKVRAGGERIPLVVVLIGKPGPDNLFTVPDSQDRKIWTMKINGLGDPLIHVEDLVQP
;
A
#
# COMPACT_ATOMS: atom_id res chain seq x y z
N MET A 1 -6.49 32.31 30.77
CA MET A 1 -6.45 30.96 30.16
C MET A 1 -6.38 31.05 28.62
N LYS A 2 -5.20 30.83 28.01
CA LYS A 2 -4.97 30.93 26.54
C LYS A 2 -4.92 29.55 25.84
N LYS A 3 -5.77 28.58 26.20
CA LYS A 3 -5.80 27.30 25.45
C LYS A 3 -6.28 27.58 24.02
N LYS A 4 -5.82 26.89 22.98
CA LYS A 4 -6.34 27.09 21.60
C LYS A 4 -7.66 26.32 21.42
N TRP A 5 -8.52 26.71 20.48
CA TRP A 5 -9.71 25.91 20.15
C TRP A 5 -9.29 24.67 19.36
N THR A 6 -9.91 23.52 19.65
CA THR A 6 -9.72 22.27 18.89
C THR A 6 -10.92 21.96 18.01
N ILE A 7 -10.82 20.92 17.20
CA ILE A 7 -11.95 20.41 16.42
C ILE A 7 -12.96 19.75 17.35
N GLY A 8 -12.50 19.05 18.39
CA GLY A 8 -13.34 18.57 19.48
C GLY A 8 -14.20 19.68 20.08
N ASP A 9 -13.62 20.85 20.40
CA ASP A 9 -14.37 21.99 20.97
C ASP A 9 -15.51 22.48 20.04
N VAL A 10 -15.30 22.46 18.71
CA VAL A 10 -16.33 22.85 17.72
C VAL A 10 -17.44 21.80 17.65
N ILE A 11 -17.09 20.52 17.72
CA ILE A 11 -18.07 19.42 17.73
C ILE A 11 -18.89 19.44 19.01
N ASP A 12 -18.27 19.75 20.16
CA ASP A 12 -18.95 19.89 21.45
C ASP A 12 -19.93 21.05 21.45
N LEU A 13 -19.56 22.16 20.82
CA LEU A 13 -20.45 23.29 20.62
C LEU A 13 -21.67 22.92 19.78
N GLU A 14 -21.47 22.32 18.62
CA GLU A 14 -22.59 21.90 17.77
C GLU A 14 -23.46 20.82 18.43
N TYR A 15 -22.85 19.95 19.22
CA TYR A 15 -23.56 18.93 19.98
C TYR A 15 -24.50 19.54 21.02
N LEU A 16 -23.98 20.42 21.89
CA LEU A 16 -24.76 21.04 22.95
C LEU A 16 -25.82 22.01 22.39
N LEU A 17 -25.48 22.78 21.35
CA LEU A 17 -26.47 23.62 20.65
C LEU A 17 -27.58 22.78 20.00
N GLY A 18 -27.23 21.60 19.48
CA GLY A 18 -28.20 20.64 18.93
C GLY A 18 -29.05 19.94 19.99
N GLN A 19 -28.57 19.81 21.23
CA GLN A 19 -29.39 19.37 22.36
C GLN A 19 -30.34 20.48 22.79
N ASP A 20 -29.85 21.71 22.92
CA ASP A 20 -30.65 22.87 23.31
C ASP A 20 -31.77 23.15 22.30
N SER A 21 -31.56 22.90 21.01
CA SER A 21 -32.61 23.06 19.99
C SER A 21 -33.76 22.04 20.12
N ARG A 22 -33.62 20.98 20.91
CA ARG A 22 -34.67 19.98 21.17
C ARG A 22 -35.55 20.33 22.36
N ILE A 23 -35.15 21.33 23.15
CA ILE A 23 -35.91 21.80 24.31
C ILE A 23 -36.85 22.90 23.82
N GLU A 24 -38.16 22.65 23.89
CA GLU A 24 -39.19 23.60 23.41
C GLU A 24 -39.32 24.83 24.30
N ASP A 25 -39.13 24.68 25.62
CA ASP A 25 -39.23 25.81 26.55
C ASP A 25 -37.92 26.62 26.63
N GLU A 26 -37.93 27.75 25.93
CA GLU A 26 -36.81 28.70 25.93
C GLU A 26 -36.55 29.33 27.30
N LYS A 27 -37.55 29.39 28.20
CA LYS A 27 -37.37 29.96 29.55
C LYS A 27 -36.42 29.12 30.39
N ILE A 28 -36.50 27.79 30.27
CA ILE A 28 -35.64 26.84 30.99
C ILE A 28 -34.17 27.03 30.56
N LEU A 29 -33.94 27.15 29.25
CA LEU A 29 -32.60 27.37 28.71
C LEU A 29 -32.04 28.72 29.15
N ALA A 30 -32.84 29.78 29.08
CA ALA A 30 -32.44 31.12 29.51
C ALA A 30 -32.12 31.17 31.00
N GLU A 31 -32.89 30.48 31.85
CA GLU A 31 -32.63 30.40 33.29
C GLU A 31 -31.34 29.62 33.60
N ARG A 32 -31.14 28.46 32.97
CA ARG A 32 -29.90 27.67 33.09
C ARG A 32 -28.68 28.49 32.71
N ASP A 33 -28.70 29.09 31.53
CA ASP A 33 -27.56 29.84 30.98
C ASP A 33 -27.30 31.11 31.80
N ARG A 34 -28.36 31.83 32.22
CA ARG A 34 -28.21 33.03 33.05
C ARG A 34 -27.65 32.70 34.43
N ARG A 35 -28.14 31.64 35.07
CA ARG A 35 -27.60 31.17 36.36
C ARG A 35 -26.13 30.80 36.23
N LEU A 36 -25.78 30.05 35.19
CA LEU A 36 -24.39 29.70 34.90
C LEU A 36 -23.51 30.94 34.67
N TYR A 37 -24.05 31.95 33.99
CA TYR A 37 -23.35 33.21 33.79
C TYR A 37 -23.10 33.93 35.12
N LEU A 38 -24.13 34.11 35.96
CA LEU A 38 -23.99 34.84 37.22
C LEU A 38 -23.07 34.12 38.23
N GLU A 39 -23.20 32.80 38.35
CA GLU A 39 -22.45 32.02 39.36
C GLU A 39 -21.00 31.75 38.96
N LYS A 40 -20.74 31.45 37.69
CA LYS A 40 -19.45 30.89 37.25
C LYS A 40 -18.70 31.73 36.22
N ILE A 41 -19.40 32.25 35.20
CA ILE A 41 -18.73 32.91 34.06
C ILE A 41 -18.46 34.39 34.36
N GLY A 42 -19.45 35.12 34.86
CA GLY A 42 -19.41 36.55 35.16
C GLY A 42 -18.22 36.97 36.01
N PRO A 43 -17.91 36.29 37.14
CA PRO A 43 -16.73 36.59 37.96
C PRO A 43 -15.41 36.49 37.18
N LEU A 44 -15.31 35.59 36.20
CA LEU A 44 -14.10 35.35 35.40
C LEU A 44 -13.90 36.38 34.28
N VAL A 45 -14.95 37.09 33.88
CA VAL A 45 -14.92 38.09 32.80
C VAL A 45 -15.28 39.50 33.28
N ALA A 46 -15.55 39.70 34.57
CA ALA A 46 -15.95 40.99 35.15
C ALA A 46 -15.01 42.16 34.82
N GLN A 47 -13.72 41.88 34.64
CA GLN A 47 -12.69 42.90 34.37
C GLN A 47 -12.47 43.19 32.87
N THR A 48 -13.14 42.47 31.97
CA THR A 48 -12.93 42.61 30.51
C THR A 48 -14.24 42.63 29.77
N ARG A 49 -14.37 43.45 28.72
CA ARG A 49 -15.52 43.34 27.80
C ARG A 49 -15.42 41.98 27.09
N PRO A 50 -16.29 41.00 27.40
CA PRO A 50 -16.03 39.63 27.00
C PRO A 50 -16.39 39.45 25.53
N LEU A 51 -15.41 39.05 24.71
CA LEU A 51 -15.66 38.64 23.33
C LEU A 51 -16.61 37.42 23.32
N PRO A 52 -17.55 37.30 22.35
CA PRO A 52 -18.45 36.16 22.24
C PRO A 52 -17.74 34.80 22.31
N ARG A 53 -16.57 34.69 21.65
CA ARG A 53 -15.70 33.51 21.68
C ARG A 53 -15.28 33.10 23.11
N THR A 54 -15.01 34.06 23.98
CA THR A 54 -14.60 33.81 25.36
C THR A 54 -15.78 33.30 26.18
N LEU A 55 -16.96 33.90 26.01
CA LEU A 55 -18.19 33.47 26.69
C LEU A 55 -18.59 32.05 26.29
N VAL A 56 -18.63 31.76 24.99
CA VAL A 56 -18.97 30.43 24.47
C VAL A 56 -18.00 29.38 25.00
N ARG A 57 -16.71 29.70 25.08
CA ARG A 57 -15.72 28.77 25.61
C ARG A 57 -15.94 28.46 27.10
N LEU A 58 -16.19 29.48 27.91
CA LEU A 58 -16.44 29.29 29.33
C LEU A 58 -17.74 28.50 29.55
N TRP A 59 -18.76 28.79 28.75
CA TRP A 59 -19.99 28.00 28.72
C TRP A 59 -19.72 26.53 28.37
N LEU A 60 -18.97 26.24 27.31
CA LEU A 60 -18.58 24.87 26.95
C LEU A 60 -17.85 24.15 28.08
N PHE A 61 -16.89 24.83 28.71
CA PHE A 61 -16.11 24.27 29.80
C PHE A 61 -16.98 23.86 31.00
N PHE A 62 -17.93 24.70 31.39
CA PHE A 62 -18.82 24.38 32.51
C PHE A 62 -19.94 23.42 32.16
N MET A 63 -20.47 23.49 30.93
CA MET A 63 -21.43 22.50 30.45
C MET A 63 -20.81 21.11 30.43
N GLY A 64 -19.56 20.99 29.94
CA GLY A 64 -18.83 19.73 29.92
C GLY A 64 -18.54 19.11 31.28
N GLN A 65 -18.54 19.89 32.37
CA GLN A 65 -18.45 19.32 33.72
C GLN A 65 -19.76 18.68 34.18
N ASN A 66 -20.90 19.18 33.70
CA ASN A 66 -22.22 18.72 34.13
C ASN A 66 -22.77 17.56 33.27
N THR A 67 -22.42 17.48 31.98
CA THR A 67 -22.95 16.47 31.04
C THR A 67 -22.07 15.23 30.88
N GLY A 68 -20.93 15.12 31.58
CA GLY A 68 -20.03 13.98 31.51
C GLY A 68 -19.10 14.03 30.28
N THR A 69 -18.79 12.87 29.68
CA THR A 69 -17.84 12.80 28.55
C THR A 69 -18.46 13.36 27.27
N LEU A 70 -18.01 14.56 26.90
CA LEU A 70 -18.38 15.24 25.67
C LEU A 70 -17.83 14.52 24.40
N PRO A 71 -18.59 14.51 23.28
CA PRO A 71 -18.20 13.97 21.98
C PRO A 71 -16.80 14.36 21.47
N GLY A 72 -16.41 15.61 21.67
CA GLY A 72 -15.21 16.22 21.14
C GLY A 72 -13.94 15.59 21.69
N VAL A 73 -13.97 15.12 22.94
CA VAL A 73 -12.86 14.38 23.55
C VAL A 73 -12.62 13.06 22.81
N LEU A 74 -13.68 12.38 22.39
CA LEU A 74 -13.59 11.14 21.62
C LEU A 74 -13.05 11.42 20.21
N VAL A 75 -13.52 12.48 19.56
CA VAL A 75 -13.05 12.86 18.22
C VAL A 75 -11.59 13.29 18.21
N ASP A 76 -11.17 14.14 19.15
CA ASP A 76 -9.76 14.52 19.31
C ASP A 76 -8.89 13.30 19.70
N GLY A 77 -9.42 12.36 20.49
CA GLY A 77 -8.79 11.06 20.77
C GLY A 77 -8.61 10.22 19.50
N GLY A 78 -9.66 10.10 18.70
CA GLY A 78 -9.66 9.35 17.43
C GLY A 78 -8.66 9.92 16.43
N PHE A 79 -8.63 11.24 16.23
CA PHE A 79 -7.63 11.88 15.37
C PHE A 79 -6.21 11.70 15.89
N ARG A 80 -5.97 11.73 17.20
CA ARG A 80 -4.64 11.44 17.77
C ARG A 80 -4.20 10.01 17.45
N LEU A 81 -5.09 9.03 17.59
CA LEU A 81 -4.77 7.65 17.24
C LEU A 81 -4.54 7.48 15.74
N LEU A 82 -5.38 8.09 14.89
CA LEU A 82 -5.19 8.07 13.44
C LEU A 82 -3.85 8.68 13.03
N ARG A 83 -3.41 9.78 13.66
CA ARG A 83 -2.08 10.35 13.39
C ARG A 83 -0.96 9.36 13.70
N GLY A 84 -1.01 8.69 14.85
CA GLY A 84 -0.06 7.63 15.18
C GLY A 84 -0.12 6.45 14.20
N GLY A 85 -1.32 5.99 13.86
CA GLY A 85 -1.53 4.89 12.93
C GLY A 85 -1.06 5.21 11.50
N PHE A 86 -1.30 6.42 11.00
CA PHE A 86 -0.81 6.87 9.70
C PHE A 86 0.71 7.02 9.68
N LEU A 87 1.32 7.48 10.78
CA LEU A 87 2.78 7.55 10.90
C LEU A 87 3.41 6.15 10.85
N VAL A 88 2.95 5.25 11.72
CA VAL A 88 3.44 3.86 11.78
C VAL A 88 3.17 3.14 10.46
N GLY A 89 1.97 3.25 9.92
CA GLY A 89 1.61 2.68 8.63
C GLY A 89 2.50 3.20 7.51
N GLY A 90 2.75 4.50 7.46
CA GLY A 90 3.69 5.11 6.53
C GLY A 90 5.08 4.50 6.66
N VAL A 91 5.66 4.51 7.88
CA VAL A 91 7.00 3.94 8.15
C VAL A 91 7.08 2.50 7.71
N MET A 92 6.11 1.66 8.08
CA MET A 92 6.12 0.24 7.69
C MET A 92 6.01 0.06 6.17
N THR A 93 5.10 0.79 5.50
CA THR A 93 4.95 0.68 4.05
C THR A 93 6.21 1.15 3.31
N GLY A 94 6.81 2.27 3.71
CA GLY A 94 8.04 2.77 3.09
C GLY A 94 9.23 1.85 3.33
N PHE A 95 9.35 1.32 4.55
CA PHE A 95 10.38 0.35 4.91
C PHE A 95 10.25 -0.94 4.08
N LEU A 96 9.05 -1.54 4.05
CA LEU A 96 8.79 -2.77 3.31
C LEU A 96 8.94 -2.59 1.80
N ALA A 97 8.53 -1.45 1.24
CA ALA A 97 8.70 -1.15 -0.17
C ALA A 97 10.19 -1.14 -0.56
N CYS A 98 11.04 -0.46 0.21
CA CYS A 98 12.48 -0.43 -0.05
C CYS A 98 13.13 -1.80 0.23
N LEU A 99 12.74 -2.50 1.29
CA LEU A 99 13.25 -3.84 1.60
C LEU A 99 12.94 -4.83 0.46
N SER A 100 11.74 -4.76 -0.10
CA SER A 100 11.32 -5.57 -1.25
C SER A 100 12.18 -5.31 -2.48
N LEU A 101 12.40 -4.03 -2.81
CA LEU A 101 13.26 -3.61 -3.92
C LEU A 101 14.72 -4.03 -3.75
N PHE A 102 15.20 -4.11 -2.50
CA PHE A 102 16.57 -4.48 -2.17
C PHE A 102 16.75 -5.96 -1.85
N SER A 103 15.81 -6.83 -2.25
CA SER A 103 15.93 -8.29 -2.13
C SER A 103 17.07 -8.83 -3.02
N TYR A 104 18.30 -8.64 -2.56
CA TYR A 104 19.53 -9.00 -3.25
C TYR A 104 19.94 -10.42 -2.89
N THR A 105 20.20 -11.23 -3.92
CA THR A 105 20.54 -12.66 -3.81
C THR A 105 22.04 -12.94 -3.89
N GLY A 106 22.91 -11.93 -3.74
CA GLY A 106 24.37 -12.13 -3.78
C GLY A 106 24.99 -12.14 -5.18
N ARG A 107 24.16 -12.03 -6.24
CA ARG A 107 24.61 -12.35 -7.61
C ARG A 107 24.54 -11.19 -8.59
N MET A 108 23.78 -10.11 -8.35
CA MET A 108 23.67 -8.98 -9.28
C MET A 108 23.43 -7.67 -8.53
N PRO A 109 24.23 -6.61 -8.78
CA PRO A 109 24.03 -5.30 -8.16
C PRO A 109 22.62 -4.75 -8.40
N LEU A 110 22.12 -3.97 -7.44
CA LEU A 110 20.76 -3.43 -7.49
C LEU A 110 20.70 -2.25 -8.45
N ASN A 111 19.81 -2.34 -9.44
CA ASN A 111 19.59 -1.25 -10.37
C ASN A 111 18.83 -0.09 -9.69
N ILE A 112 19.49 1.06 -9.58
CA ILE A 112 18.94 2.28 -8.98
C ILE A 112 17.66 2.76 -9.69
N SER A 113 17.47 2.46 -10.97
CA SER A 113 16.29 2.89 -11.74
C SER A 113 14.99 2.38 -11.12
N TYR A 114 15.01 1.20 -10.49
CA TYR A 114 13.83 0.67 -9.77
C TYR A 114 13.49 1.51 -8.53
N PHE A 115 14.50 2.00 -7.81
CA PHE A 115 14.29 2.92 -6.70
C PHE A 115 13.61 4.20 -7.17
N PHE A 116 14.09 4.81 -8.26
CA PHE A 116 13.46 6.00 -8.83
C PHE A 116 12.03 5.72 -9.30
N GLY A 117 11.82 4.65 -10.07
CA GLY A 117 10.51 4.33 -10.66
C GLY A 117 9.43 3.92 -9.66
N VAL A 118 9.80 3.20 -8.59
CA VAL A 118 8.84 2.66 -7.62
C VAL A 118 8.71 3.54 -6.38
N ILE A 119 9.81 4.12 -5.90
CA ILE A 119 9.80 4.93 -4.68
C ILE A 119 9.63 6.41 -5.03
N LEU A 120 10.51 6.99 -5.84
CA LEU A 120 10.57 8.45 -5.96
C LEU A 120 9.48 9.02 -6.88
N VAL A 121 9.35 8.51 -8.11
CA VAL A 121 8.45 9.04 -9.15
C VAL A 121 6.97 9.04 -8.71
N PRO A 122 6.42 7.97 -8.11
CA PRO A 122 5.03 7.99 -7.67
C PRO A 122 4.79 9.04 -6.57
N GLN A 123 5.76 9.22 -5.68
CA GLN A 123 5.65 10.19 -4.59
C GLN A 123 5.76 11.64 -5.05
N THR A 124 6.63 11.94 -6.01
CA THR A 124 6.75 13.27 -6.61
C THR A 124 5.50 13.60 -7.41
N LEU A 125 4.95 12.64 -8.16
CA LEU A 125 3.66 12.82 -8.84
C LEU A 125 2.53 13.14 -7.85
N LEU A 126 2.41 12.36 -6.76
CA LEU A 126 1.43 12.62 -5.70
C LEU A 126 1.66 13.98 -5.02
N LEU A 127 2.91 14.44 -4.91
CA LEU A 127 3.23 15.76 -4.39
C LEU A 127 2.71 16.86 -5.32
N PHE A 128 2.97 16.76 -6.63
CA PHE A 128 2.44 17.69 -7.62
C PHE A 128 0.91 17.73 -7.63
N LEU A 129 0.24 16.57 -7.55
CA LEU A 129 -1.21 16.49 -7.43
C LEU A 129 -1.73 17.17 -6.16
N THR A 130 -0.99 17.03 -5.04
CA THR A 130 -1.32 17.72 -3.79
C THR A 130 -1.22 19.23 -3.95
N LEU A 131 -0.14 19.73 -4.56
CA LEU A 131 0.08 21.16 -4.82
C LEU A 131 -0.96 21.73 -5.79
N ALA A 132 -1.30 21.00 -6.85
CA ALA A 132 -2.36 21.38 -7.79
C ALA A 132 -3.73 21.46 -7.09
N GLY A 133 -4.05 20.50 -6.21
CA GLY A 133 -5.27 20.54 -5.40
C GLY A 133 -5.33 21.77 -4.48
N LEU A 134 -4.21 22.14 -3.85
CA LEU A 134 -4.11 23.37 -3.05
C LEU A 134 -4.27 24.63 -3.92
N LEU A 135 -3.67 24.66 -5.12
CA LEU A 135 -3.81 25.77 -6.06
C LEU A 135 -5.28 25.96 -6.48
N VAL A 136 -5.97 24.88 -6.80
CA VAL A 136 -7.42 24.92 -7.11
C VAL A 136 -8.21 25.46 -5.92
N MET A 137 -7.88 25.07 -4.70
CA MET A 137 -8.55 25.56 -3.49
C MET A 137 -8.34 27.07 -3.28
N VAL A 138 -7.18 27.61 -3.65
CA VAL A 138 -6.87 29.04 -3.57
C VAL A 138 -7.57 29.83 -4.69
N VAL A 139 -7.58 29.31 -5.92
CA VAL A 139 -8.14 30.00 -7.10
C VAL A 139 -9.66 29.88 -7.20
N ARG A 140 -10.23 28.74 -6.77
CA ARG A 140 -11.67 28.42 -6.82
C ARG A 140 -12.20 27.98 -5.45
N PRO A 141 -12.30 28.91 -4.48
CA PRO A 141 -12.75 28.59 -3.12
C PRO A 141 -14.19 28.05 -3.07
N ASP A 142 -15.01 28.36 -4.07
CA ASP A 142 -16.38 27.89 -4.28
C ASP A 142 -16.47 26.40 -4.64
N LYS A 143 -15.44 25.83 -5.28
CA LYS A 143 -15.41 24.42 -5.73
C LYS A 143 -14.39 23.55 -4.99
N GLY A 144 -13.47 24.15 -4.24
CA GLY A 144 -12.30 23.49 -3.65
C GLY A 144 -12.60 22.33 -2.68
N VAL A 145 -13.77 22.29 -2.05
CA VAL A 145 -14.14 21.24 -1.08
C VAL A 145 -14.82 20.02 -1.73
N GLY A 146 -15.40 20.19 -2.93
CA GLY A 146 -16.17 19.16 -3.64
C GLY A 146 -15.42 18.45 -4.76
N PHE A 147 -14.24 18.94 -5.14
CA PHE A 147 -13.47 18.44 -6.28
C PHE A 147 -12.35 17.48 -5.87
N GLY A 148 -12.15 16.40 -6.63
CA GLY A 148 -11.06 15.44 -6.44
C GLY A 148 -11.31 14.36 -5.38
N ILE A 149 -10.24 13.84 -4.78
CA ILE A 149 -10.26 12.65 -3.90
C ILE A 149 -10.69 12.94 -2.44
N TYR A 150 -10.75 14.21 -2.03
CA TYR A 150 -11.00 14.60 -0.64
C TYR A 150 -12.36 14.17 -0.08
N PRO A 151 -13.48 14.21 -0.82
CA PRO A 151 -14.77 13.69 -0.32
C PRO A 151 -14.72 12.20 0.00
N VAL A 152 -14.09 11.41 -0.89
CA VAL A 152 -13.92 9.95 -0.75
C VAL A 152 -13.01 9.64 0.43
N LEU A 153 -11.87 10.30 0.53
CA LEU A 153 -10.94 10.15 1.65
C LEU A 153 -11.57 10.56 2.98
N GLY A 154 -12.37 11.62 3.00
CA GLY A 154 -13.08 12.03 4.21
C GLY A 154 -14.16 11.03 4.63
N LEU A 155 -14.85 10.37 3.68
CA LEU A 155 -15.75 9.25 3.98
C LEU A 155 -14.98 8.04 4.53
N ALA A 156 -13.79 7.75 4.01
CA ALA A 156 -12.94 6.67 4.51
C ALA A 156 -12.46 6.95 5.94
N VAL A 157 -12.00 8.17 6.23
CA VAL A 157 -11.62 8.58 7.60
C VAL A 157 -12.82 8.56 8.54
N GLU A 158 -13.99 9.00 8.09
CA GLU A 158 -15.22 8.89 8.89
C GLU A 158 -15.54 7.43 9.24
N ARG A 159 -15.49 6.52 8.25
CA ARG A 159 -15.67 5.08 8.49
C ARG A 159 -14.60 4.52 9.43
N ALA A 160 -13.35 4.95 9.30
CA ALA A 160 -12.26 4.54 10.18
C ALA A 160 -12.49 5.02 11.63
N LEU A 161 -12.91 6.27 11.83
CA LEU A 161 -13.29 6.81 13.14
C LEU A 161 -14.46 6.03 13.73
N ILE A 162 -15.51 5.75 12.93
CA ILE A 162 -16.66 4.94 13.36
C ILE A 162 -16.20 3.55 13.81
N ARG A 163 -15.41 2.85 13.00
CA ARG A 163 -14.91 1.50 13.33
C ARG A 163 -14.03 1.51 14.56
N LEU A 164 -13.13 2.49 14.68
CA LEU A 164 -12.28 2.66 15.85
C LEU A 164 -13.15 2.83 17.09
N PHE A 165 -14.12 3.74 17.02
CA PHE A 165 -15.05 3.98 18.10
C PHE A 165 -15.83 2.72 18.46
N GLN A 166 -16.48 2.05 17.50
CA GLN A 166 -17.19 0.79 17.69
C GLN A 166 -16.31 -0.28 18.37
N LYS A 167 -15.05 -0.41 17.96
CA LYS A 167 -14.10 -1.39 18.55
C LYS A 167 -13.72 -1.05 19.99
N THR A 168 -13.52 0.24 20.31
CA THR A 168 -13.38 0.67 21.72
C THR A 168 -14.69 0.54 22.52
N LEU A 169 -15.86 0.58 21.86
CA LEU A 169 -17.18 0.54 22.48
C LEU A 169 -17.79 -0.85 22.70
N GLY A 170 -17.30 -1.90 22.04
CA GLY A 170 -17.71 -3.28 22.38
C GLY A 170 -17.45 -3.66 23.84
N ARG A 171 -16.70 -2.81 24.58
CA ARG A 171 -16.38 -2.95 26.00
C ARG A 171 -17.04 -1.87 26.90
N LEU A 172 -17.90 -0.99 26.37
CA LEU A 172 -18.45 0.18 27.09
C LEU A 172 -20.00 0.11 27.25
N SER A 173 -20.52 0.68 28.34
CA SER A 173 -21.95 0.72 28.72
C SER A 173 -22.87 1.43 27.71
N ARG A 174 -24.17 1.07 27.67
CA ARG A 174 -25.23 1.63 26.78
C ARG A 174 -25.26 3.17 26.76
N MET A 175 -25.08 3.83 27.91
CA MET A 175 -25.05 5.29 28.00
C MET A 175 -23.92 5.94 27.17
N LYS A 176 -22.77 5.25 27.01
CA LYS A 176 -21.65 5.72 26.17
C LYS A 176 -21.88 5.43 24.68
N GLN A 177 -22.71 4.44 24.35
CA GLN A 177 -23.13 4.15 22.98
C GLN A 177 -24.04 5.28 22.44
N ASP A 178 -24.96 5.78 23.26
CA ASP A 178 -25.81 6.91 22.90
C ASP A 178 -24.99 8.21 22.74
N ALA A 179 -24.06 8.46 23.67
CA ALA A 179 -23.11 9.57 23.57
C ALA A 179 -22.30 9.50 22.26
N LEU A 180 -21.87 8.30 21.84
CA LEU A 180 -21.15 8.10 20.58
C LEU A 180 -22.02 8.31 19.34
N MET A 181 -23.22 7.73 19.29
CA MET A 181 -24.12 7.93 18.14
C MET A 181 -24.46 9.40 17.97
N SER A 182 -24.58 10.11 19.09
CA SER A 182 -24.77 11.54 19.10
C SER A 182 -23.51 12.32 18.67
N ALA A 183 -22.30 11.86 19.05
CA ALA A 183 -21.02 12.40 18.58
C ALA A 183 -20.82 12.25 17.07
N LEU A 184 -21.18 11.09 16.51
CA LEU A 184 -21.12 10.81 15.07
C LEU A 184 -22.11 11.66 14.28
N GLY A 185 -23.31 11.87 14.83
CA GLY A 185 -24.30 12.78 14.26
C GLY A 185 -23.80 14.23 14.21
N SER A 186 -23.23 14.72 15.31
CA SER A 186 -22.64 16.06 15.40
C SER A 186 -21.42 16.22 14.49
N PHE A 187 -20.54 15.22 14.40
CA PHE A 187 -19.39 15.25 13.49
C PHE A 187 -19.82 15.35 12.02
N ARG A 188 -20.81 14.55 11.60
CA ARG A 188 -21.37 14.61 10.24
C ARG A 188 -22.01 15.96 9.93
N ARG A 189 -22.76 16.50 10.89
CA ARG A 189 -23.40 17.82 10.77
C ARG A 189 -22.35 18.93 10.65
N SER A 190 -21.34 18.90 11.51
CA SER A 190 -20.25 19.87 11.52
C SER A 190 -19.43 19.82 10.25
N ARG A 191 -19.15 18.63 9.72
CA ARG A 191 -18.47 18.45 8.44
C ARG A 191 -19.27 19.01 7.26
N ARG A 192 -20.60 18.90 7.26
CA ARG A 192 -21.43 19.51 6.19
C ARG A 192 -21.49 21.03 6.31
N ALA A 193 -21.64 21.55 7.53
CA ALA A 193 -21.73 22.99 7.76
C ALA A 193 -20.37 23.71 7.58
N HIS A 194 -19.28 23.05 7.96
CA HIS A 194 -17.92 23.62 8.00
C HIS A 194 -16.92 22.78 7.21
N GLY A 195 -17.28 22.34 5.99
CA GLY A 195 -16.48 21.39 5.19
C GLY A 195 -14.99 21.76 5.06
N HIS A 196 -14.67 23.04 4.89
CA HIS A 196 -13.30 23.54 4.81
C HIS A 196 -12.47 23.31 6.09
N LEU A 197 -13.09 23.30 7.26
CA LEU A 197 -12.43 23.09 8.56
C LEU A 197 -11.96 21.63 8.71
N PHE A 198 -12.72 20.69 8.13
CA PHE A 198 -12.45 19.26 8.22
C PHE A 198 -11.54 18.72 7.09
N LEU A 199 -11.21 19.54 6.08
CA LEU A 199 -10.21 19.19 5.07
C LEU A 199 -8.79 19.16 5.63
N TRP A 200 -8.41 20.14 6.46
CA TRP A 200 -7.06 20.27 6.97
C TRP A 200 -6.59 19.10 7.86
N PRO A 201 -7.44 18.54 8.76
CA PRO A 201 -7.10 17.32 9.50
C PRO A 201 -6.79 16.13 8.59
N LEU A 202 -7.57 15.96 7.52
CA LEU A 202 -7.35 14.91 6.54
C LEU A 202 -6.05 15.14 5.77
N PHE A 203 -5.81 16.38 5.33
CA PHE A 203 -4.57 16.78 4.68
C PHE A 203 -3.35 16.50 5.59
N VAL A 204 -3.43 16.86 6.87
CA VAL A 204 -2.38 16.58 7.87
C VAL A 204 -2.14 15.07 8.03
N LEU A 205 -3.19 14.24 8.08
CA LEU A 205 -3.04 12.78 8.14
C LEU A 205 -2.27 12.24 6.92
N MET A 206 -2.62 12.71 5.72
CA MET A 206 -1.93 12.29 4.49
C MET A 206 -0.46 12.72 4.46
N GLN A 207 -0.14 13.93 4.94
CA GLN A 207 1.26 14.35 5.04
C GLN A 207 2.03 13.59 6.12
N ILE A 208 1.41 13.25 7.26
CA ILE A 208 2.03 12.40 8.29
C ILE A 208 2.38 11.03 7.71
N PHE A 209 1.49 10.42 6.95
CA PHE A 209 1.78 9.16 6.26
C PHE A 209 2.93 9.33 5.26
N GLY A 210 2.92 10.39 4.45
CA GLY A 210 4.00 10.69 3.50
C GLY A 210 5.36 10.89 4.18
N VAL A 211 5.40 11.59 5.32
CA VAL A 211 6.60 11.73 6.15
C VAL A 211 7.04 10.36 6.68
N GLY A 212 6.11 9.59 7.27
CA GLY A 212 6.38 8.24 7.76
C GLY A 212 6.95 7.33 6.67
N PHE A 213 6.35 7.33 5.48
CA PHE A 213 6.83 6.57 4.32
C PHE A 213 8.29 6.89 4.00
N ASN A 214 8.65 8.17 3.93
CA ASN A 214 10.01 8.57 3.61
C ASN A 214 11.00 8.24 4.74
N LEU A 215 10.59 8.34 6.01
CA LEU A 215 11.41 7.89 7.14
C LEU A 215 11.64 6.37 7.10
N GLY A 216 10.61 5.59 6.76
CA GLY A 216 10.72 4.14 6.57
C GLY A 216 11.63 3.77 5.40
N ALA A 217 11.48 4.44 4.25
CA ALA A 217 12.31 4.25 3.08
C ALA A 217 13.78 4.57 3.37
N LEU A 218 14.07 5.72 3.99
CA LEU A 218 15.42 6.09 4.44
C LEU A 218 15.98 5.07 5.43
N GLY A 219 15.19 4.64 6.41
CA GLY A 219 15.60 3.64 7.39
C GLY A 219 15.95 2.30 6.74
N ALA A 220 15.17 1.85 5.75
CA ALA A 220 15.45 0.64 4.99
C ALA A 220 16.71 0.78 4.13
N THR A 221 16.90 1.90 3.42
CA THR A 221 18.11 2.15 2.61
C THR A 221 19.36 2.20 3.47
N LEU A 222 19.33 2.96 4.58
CA LEU A 222 20.46 3.06 5.50
C LEU A 222 20.75 1.73 6.19
N GLY A 223 19.70 1.02 6.63
CA GLY A 223 19.86 -0.33 7.20
C GLY A 223 20.45 -1.30 6.19
N ARG A 224 20.07 -1.19 4.92
CA ARG A 224 20.62 -2.04 3.86
C ARG A 224 22.12 -1.78 3.66
N VAL A 225 22.53 -0.52 3.60
CA VAL A 225 23.94 -0.12 3.47
C VAL A 225 24.76 -0.46 4.71
N ALA A 226 24.20 -0.31 5.91
CA ALA A 226 24.93 -0.52 7.15
C ALA A 226 25.17 -2.00 7.48
N PHE A 227 24.25 -2.89 7.11
CA PHE A 227 24.30 -4.31 7.50
C PHE A 227 24.58 -5.28 6.35
N PHE A 228 24.52 -4.83 5.09
CA PHE A 228 24.72 -5.69 3.93
C PHE A 228 25.68 -5.03 2.94
N ASP A 229 26.59 -5.83 2.38
CA ASP A 229 27.47 -5.42 1.28
C ASP A 229 26.64 -5.25 0.00
N THR A 230 26.05 -4.06 -0.12
CA THR A 230 25.04 -3.75 -1.13
C THR A 230 25.67 -2.94 -2.24
N ALA A 231 25.81 -3.58 -3.39
CA ALA A 231 26.31 -2.94 -4.59
C ALA A 231 25.16 -2.28 -5.37
N PHE A 232 25.23 -0.98 -5.61
CA PHE A 232 24.29 -0.24 -6.45
C PHE A 232 24.88 0.04 -7.82
N GLY A 233 24.10 -0.18 -8.87
CA GLY A 233 24.48 0.15 -10.23
C GLY A 233 23.31 0.71 -11.02
N TRP A 234 23.56 1.13 -12.24
CA TRP A 234 22.51 1.64 -13.12
C TRP A 234 22.47 0.87 -14.43
N GLN A 235 21.25 0.64 -14.92
CA GLN A 235 20.99 0.09 -16.23
C GLN A 235 19.75 0.76 -16.81
N SER A 236 19.78 0.98 -18.11
CA SER A 236 18.65 1.45 -18.90
C SER A 236 18.55 0.60 -20.16
N THR A 237 17.32 0.26 -20.55
CA THR A 237 17.02 -0.36 -21.85
C THR A 237 17.19 0.62 -22.99
N LEU A 238 17.04 1.93 -22.72
CA LEU A 238 17.45 2.99 -23.62
C LEU A 238 18.97 3.09 -23.57
N ASN A 239 19.65 3.07 -24.72
CA ASN A 239 21.12 3.11 -24.84
C ASN A 239 21.68 4.49 -24.44
N LEU A 240 21.55 4.85 -23.17
CA LEU A 240 22.00 6.11 -22.59
C LEU A 240 23.51 6.06 -22.34
N SER A 241 24.20 7.17 -22.62
CA SER A 241 25.63 7.32 -22.29
C SER A 241 25.84 7.63 -20.81
N ALA A 242 27.01 7.25 -20.26
CA ALA A 242 27.39 7.58 -18.88
C ALA A 242 27.43 9.10 -18.66
N ASP A 243 27.90 9.87 -19.63
CA ASP A 243 27.92 11.34 -19.57
C ASP A 243 26.52 11.94 -19.43
N PHE A 244 25.52 11.34 -20.09
CA PHE A 244 24.14 11.79 -19.95
C PHE A 244 23.60 11.53 -18.55
N VAL A 245 23.86 10.34 -18.01
CA VAL A 245 23.46 9.98 -16.64
C VAL A 245 24.14 10.91 -15.62
N HIS A 246 25.45 11.17 -15.78
CA HIS A 246 26.19 12.11 -14.94
C HIS A 246 25.59 13.51 -14.94
N ARG A 247 25.23 14.05 -16.12
CA ARG A 247 24.56 15.36 -16.21
C ARG A 247 23.23 15.37 -15.47
N VAL A 248 22.41 14.33 -15.65
CA VAL A 248 21.10 14.24 -14.97
C VAL A 248 21.27 14.13 -13.45
N VAL A 249 22.16 13.26 -12.98
CA VAL A 249 22.47 13.08 -11.55
C VAL A 249 22.99 14.40 -10.95
N SER A 250 23.88 15.09 -11.64
CA SER A 250 24.42 16.39 -11.22
C SER A 250 23.34 17.47 -11.12
N MET A 251 22.39 17.51 -12.08
CA MET A 251 21.24 18.43 -12.03
C MET A 251 20.31 18.12 -10.84
N VAL A 252 20.06 16.84 -10.57
CA VAL A 252 19.26 16.40 -9.43
C VAL A 252 19.97 16.70 -8.11
N ALA A 253 21.30 16.68 -8.08
CA ALA A 253 22.09 16.93 -6.88
C ALA A 253 22.25 18.42 -6.50
N LEU A 254 21.83 19.35 -7.36
CA LEU A 254 21.95 20.80 -7.12
C LEU A 254 21.46 21.29 -5.74
N PRO A 255 20.38 20.77 -5.13
CA PRO A 255 19.91 21.28 -3.84
C PRO A 255 20.88 21.04 -2.67
N TRP A 256 21.79 20.06 -2.78
CA TRP A 256 22.73 19.69 -1.72
C TRP A 256 24.20 19.69 -2.15
N SER A 257 24.50 19.88 -3.44
CA SER A 257 25.87 19.86 -3.97
C SER A 257 26.79 20.88 -3.31
N TRP A 258 26.24 21.98 -2.78
CA TRP A 258 26.98 22.98 -2.01
C TRP A 258 27.47 22.49 -0.65
N ALA A 259 26.83 21.46 -0.07
CA ALA A 259 27.15 20.90 1.24
C ALA A 259 27.86 19.55 1.12
N VAL A 260 27.46 18.72 0.15
CA VAL A 260 28.03 17.40 -0.08
C VAL A 260 28.45 17.32 -1.55
N PRO A 261 29.75 17.50 -1.87
CA PRO A 261 30.24 17.62 -3.23
C PRO A 261 30.22 16.28 -4.00
N GLU A 262 30.56 16.37 -5.28
CA GLU A 262 30.71 15.21 -6.18
C GLU A 262 31.68 14.16 -5.60
N GLY A 263 31.39 12.87 -5.85
CA GLY A 263 32.14 11.74 -5.32
C GLY A 263 31.72 11.31 -3.92
N VAL A 264 31.08 12.20 -3.15
CA VAL A 264 30.54 11.89 -1.80
C VAL A 264 29.01 12.00 -1.77
N GLY A 265 28.43 13.09 -2.27
CA GLY A 265 26.99 13.34 -2.22
C GLY A 265 26.23 12.79 -3.43
N PHE A 266 26.93 12.65 -4.55
CA PHE A 266 26.47 12.05 -5.78
C PHE A 266 27.65 11.49 -6.56
N PRO A 267 27.47 10.42 -7.35
CA PRO A 267 28.57 9.72 -7.99
C PRO A 267 29.24 10.59 -9.08
N SER A 268 30.57 10.51 -9.15
CA SER A 268 31.37 11.16 -10.19
C SER A 268 31.17 10.53 -11.57
N ALA A 269 31.67 11.18 -12.62
CA ALA A 269 31.61 10.63 -13.98
C ALA A 269 32.26 9.23 -14.07
N GLU A 270 33.41 9.05 -13.42
CA GLU A 270 34.12 7.77 -13.34
C GLU A 270 33.31 6.71 -12.59
N GLN A 271 32.73 7.06 -11.44
CA GLN A 271 31.89 6.16 -10.66
C GLN A 271 30.61 5.76 -11.41
N ILE A 272 30.01 6.67 -12.18
CA ILE A 272 28.85 6.35 -13.01
C ILE A 272 29.25 5.41 -14.14
N GLN A 273 30.40 5.62 -14.78
CA GLN A 273 30.88 4.72 -15.81
C GLN A 273 31.18 3.32 -15.24
N GLY A 274 31.87 3.25 -14.10
CA GLY A 274 32.23 2.01 -13.41
C GLY A 274 31.04 1.24 -12.84
N THR A 275 29.90 1.90 -12.60
CA THR A 275 28.67 1.28 -12.06
C THR A 275 27.62 0.94 -13.12
N ARG A 276 27.96 1.05 -14.41
CA ARG A 276 27.07 0.68 -15.53
C ARG A 276 26.94 -0.84 -15.61
N LEU A 277 25.72 -1.35 -15.50
CA LEU A 277 25.44 -2.78 -15.59
C LEU A 277 25.28 -3.18 -17.06
N ILE A 278 26.31 -3.82 -17.63
CA ILE A 278 26.28 -4.36 -19.00
C ILE A 278 25.98 -5.86 -18.92
N LEU A 279 24.85 -6.27 -19.52
CA LEU A 279 24.38 -7.65 -19.45
C LEU A 279 25.34 -8.65 -20.15
N LYS A 280 26.16 -8.17 -21.09
CA LYS A 280 27.04 -8.98 -21.94
C LYS A 280 28.40 -9.32 -21.32
N ASP A 281 28.91 -8.52 -20.39
CA ASP A 281 30.30 -8.65 -19.94
C ASP A 281 30.49 -9.55 -18.70
N GLY A 282 29.40 -10.06 -18.11
CA GLY A 282 29.50 -10.76 -16.84
C GLY A 282 29.98 -9.84 -15.70
N ILE A 283 29.88 -10.30 -14.46
CA ILE A 283 30.03 -9.45 -13.25
C ILE A 283 31.51 -9.22 -12.87
N TYR A 284 32.46 -9.70 -13.66
CA TYR A 284 33.84 -9.92 -13.19
C TYR A 284 34.72 -8.66 -13.14
N ASP A 285 34.34 -7.56 -13.81
CA ASP A 285 35.13 -6.33 -13.87
C ASP A 285 34.50 -5.11 -13.15
N LEU A 286 33.41 -5.32 -12.40
CA LEU A 286 32.81 -4.27 -11.59
C LEU A 286 33.70 -4.00 -10.36
N ALA A 287 34.50 -2.94 -10.39
CA ALA A 287 35.28 -2.48 -9.25
C ALA A 287 34.37 -2.21 -8.05
N THR A 288 34.44 -3.07 -7.04
CA THR A 288 33.58 -3.07 -5.82
C THR A 288 33.56 -1.72 -5.08
N SER A 289 34.61 -0.91 -5.23
CA SER A 289 34.74 0.41 -4.61
C SER A 289 33.70 1.43 -5.10
N ASP A 290 33.32 1.40 -6.38
CA ASP A 290 32.44 2.43 -6.96
C ASP A 290 30.95 2.15 -6.74
N LEU A 291 30.58 0.91 -6.43
CA LEU A 291 29.19 0.48 -6.24
C LEU A 291 28.55 1.03 -4.94
N VAL A 292 29.35 1.52 -4.00
CA VAL A 292 28.88 2.17 -2.77
C VAL A 292 28.57 3.65 -2.99
N SER A 293 29.00 4.26 -4.11
CA SER A 293 28.88 5.71 -4.35
C SER A 293 27.44 6.25 -4.46
N TRP A 294 26.46 5.37 -4.71
CA TRP A 294 25.07 5.78 -4.97
C TRP A 294 24.22 5.99 -3.71
N TRP A 295 24.53 5.36 -2.58
CA TRP A 295 23.63 5.45 -1.41
C TRP A 295 23.46 6.88 -0.86
N PRO A 296 24.48 7.76 -0.83
CA PRO A 296 24.30 9.14 -0.38
C PRO A 296 23.34 9.89 -1.31
N PHE A 297 23.50 9.68 -2.62
CA PHE A 297 22.63 10.26 -3.64
C PHE A 297 21.18 9.83 -3.45
N LEU A 298 20.92 8.53 -3.26
CA LEU A 298 19.56 8.01 -3.02
C LEU A 298 18.95 8.61 -1.76
N CYS A 299 19.71 8.67 -0.66
CA CYS A 299 19.24 9.24 0.59
C CYS A 299 18.93 10.74 0.47
N LEU A 300 19.84 11.52 -0.12
CA LEU A 300 19.67 12.97 -0.30
C LEU A 300 18.51 13.29 -1.26
N THR A 301 18.32 12.46 -2.29
CA THR A 301 17.18 12.58 -3.19
C THR A 301 15.85 12.39 -2.43
N VAL A 302 15.75 11.38 -1.56
CA VAL A 302 14.57 11.20 -0.70
C VAL A 302 14.39 12.36 0.27
N VAL A 303 15.48 12.86 0.87
CA VAL A 303 15.42 14.00 1.80
C VAL A 303 14.88 15.26 1.11
N PHE A 304 15.44 15.65 -0.03
CA PHE A 304 15.13 16.93 -0.67
C PHE A 304 13.88 16.91 -1.54
N TYR A 305 13.60 15.80 -2.24
CA TYR A 305 12.49 15.74 -3.19
C TYR A 305 11.23 15.06 -2.63
N ALA A 306 11.34 14.33 -1.52
CA ALA A 306 10.19 13.65 -0.92
C ALA A 306 9.94 14.09 0.53
N LEU A 307 10.90 13.91 1.45
CA LEU A 307 10.70 14.16 2.88
C LEU A 307 10.52 15.64 3.22
N LEU A 308 11.44 16.50 2.79
CA LEU A 308 11.42 17.94 3.12
C LEU A 308 10.15 18.63 2.60
N PRO A 309 9.72 18.45 1.34
CA PRO A 309 8.46 19.02 0.86
C PRO A 309 7.25 18.53 1.68
N ARG A 310 7.24 17.26 2.10
CA ARG A 310 6.16 16.71 2.95
C ARG A 310 6.15 17.31 4.35
N ILE A 311 7.31 17.55 4.95
CA ILE A 311 7.43 18.25 6.23
C ILE A 311 6.92 19.69 6.10
N LEU A 312 7.30 20.41 5.05
CA LEU A 312 6.83 21.77 4.79
C LEU A 312 5.30 21.82 4.63
N LEU A 313 4.73 20.89 3.85
CA LEU A 313 3.28 20.76 3.71
C LEU A 313 2.60 20.38 5.03
N LEU A 314 3.18 19.50 5.83
CA LEU A 314 2.66 19.12 7.15
C LEU A 314 2.60 20.31 8.10
N VAL A 315 3.68 21.09 8.18
CA VAL A 315 3.76 22.33 8.98
C VAL A 315 2.73 23.34 8.48
N MET A 316 2.66 23.57 7.17
CA MET A 316 1.67 24.46 6.55
C MET A 316 0.25 24.03 6.89
N GLY A 317 -0.10 22.75 6.72
CA GLY A 317 -1.42 22.21 7.03
C GLY A 317 -1.79 22.39 8.50
N GLY A 318 -0.85 22.14 9.42
CA GLY A 318 -1.03 22.39 10.85
C GLY A 318 -1.23 23.88 11.19
N MET A 319 -0.46 24.77 10.54
CA MET A 319 -0.59 26.22 10.71
C MET A 319 -1.93 26.74 10.18
N VAL A 320 -2.35 26.32 8.98
CA VAL A 320 -3.61 26.74 8.38
C VAL A 320 -4.79 26.19 9.19
N GLN A 321 -4.77 24.92 9.60
CA GLN A 321 -5.77 24.37 10.52
C GLN A 321 -5.89 25.22 11.79
N GLY A 322 -4.75 25.59 12.39
CA GLY A 322 -4.71 26.46 13.57
C GLY A 322 -5.25 27.86 13.32
N ARG A 323 -5.02 28.43 12.11
CA ARG A 323 -5.59 29.73 11.71
C ARG A 323 -7.10 29.64 11.49
N CYS A 324 -7.59 28.64 10.77
CA CYS A 324 -9.03 28.41 10.57
C CYS A 324 -9.76 28.26 11.91
N LEU A 325 -9.22 27.50 12.86
CA LEU A 325 -9.80 27.38 14.21
C LEU A 325 -9.77 28.69 15.00
N LYS A 326 -8.75 29.53 14.80
CA LYS A 326 -8.69 30.88 15.40
C LYS A 326 -9.66 31.87 14.74
N GLN A 327 -9.96 31.70 13.47
CA GLN A 327 -10.89 32.57 12.72
C GLN A 327 -12.31 32.02 12.68
N TYR A 328 -12.56 30.84 13.25
CA TYR A 328 -13.90 30.27 13.37
C TYR A 328 -14.88 31.32 13.89
N SER A 329 -15.84 31.67 13.05
CA SER A 329 -16.81 32.72 13.32
C SER A 329 -17.87 32.19 14.28
N PHE A 330 -18.17 32.99 15.29
CA PHE A 330 -19.21 32.71 16.28
C PHE A 330 -20.50 33.47 15.94
N ASP A 331 -20.66 33.86 14.69
CA ASP A 331 -21.72 34.77 14.21
C ASP A 331 -23.02 34.04 13.87
N GLY A 332 -23.04 32.71 13.94
CA GLY A 332 -24.24 31.92 13.67
C GLY A 332 -25.38 32.24 14.65
N TRP A 333 -26.62 32.19 14.15
CA TRP A 333 -27.83 32.49 14.93
C TRP A 333 -27.89 31.73 16.27
N ALA A 334 -27.57 30.43 16.28
CA ALA A 334 -27.59 29.62 17.49
C ALA A 334 -26.59 30.12 18.55
N VAL A 335 -25.40 30.54 18.12
CA VAL A 335 -24.37 31.07 19.01
C VAL A 335 -24.73 32.47 19.50
N GLN A 336 -25.24 33.34 18.63
CA GLN A 336 -25.74 34.65 19.04
C GLN A 336 -26.89 34.52 20.04
N LYS A 337 -27.83 33.59 19.82
CA LYS A 337 -28.94 33.28 20.73
C LYS A 337 -28.43 32.80 22.09
N LEU A 338 -27.37 31.98 22.12
CA LEU A 338 -26.70 31.56 23.35
C LEU A 338 -26.04 32.75 24.08
N VAL A 339 -25.27 33.57 23.36
CA VAL A 339 -24.58 34.73 23.94
C VAL A 339 -25.59 35.74 24.52
N ARG A 340 -26.72 35.97 23.83
CA ARG A 340 -27.82 36.78 24.36
C ARG A 340 -28.39 36.20 25.65
N ARG A 341 -28.65 34.88 25.71
CA ARG A 341 -29.14 34.20 26.93
C ARG A 341 -28.18 34.32 28.12
N LEU A 342 -26.87 34.34 27.87
CA LEU A 342 -25.87 34.52 28.92
C LEU A 342 -25.83 35.95 29.47
N VAL A 343 -25.82 36.95 28.58
CA VAL A 343 -25.52 38.33 28.95
C VAL A 343 -26.76 39.14 29.34
N THR A 344 -27.90 38.93 28.66
CA THR A 344 -29.10 39.75 28.85
C THR A 344 -29.69 39.58 30.26
N PRO A 345 -29.80 40.65 31.06
CA PRO A 345 -30.48 40.59 32.35
C PRO A 345 -31.97 40.29 32.14
N ARG A 346 -32.53 39.35 32.91
CA ARG A 346 -33.98 39.17 32.96
C ARG A 346 -34.55 40.24 33.89
N VAL A 347 -35.31 41.17 33.32
CA VAL A 347 -36.18 42.05 34.10
C VAL A 347 -37.47 41.30 34.31
N THR A 348 -37.61 40.66 35.47
CA THR A 348 -38.93 40.24 35.91
C THR A 348 -39.65 41.51 36.32
N MET A 349 -40.55 42.00 35.47
CA MET A 349 -41.58 42.93 35.91
C MET A 349 -42.46 42.11 36.85
N ALA A 350 -42.09 42.02 38.12
CA ALA A 350 -43.06 41.64 39.14
C ALA A 350 -44.23 42.62 38.96
N PRO A 351 -45.50 42.14 38.95
CA PRO A 351 -46.59 43.06 39.14
C PRO A 351 -46.22 43.85 40.39
N ALA A 352 -46.23 45.18 40.32
CA ALA A 352 -46.34 45.95 41.54
C ALA A 352 -47.61 45.38 42.21
N ASP A 353 -47.44 44.71 43.35
CA ASP A 353 -48.56 44.34 44.19
C ASP A 353 -49.16 45.65 44.70
N ASP A 354 -50.00 46.26 43.86
CA ASP A 354 -50.84 47.37 44.23
C ASP A 354 -52.05 46.76 44.94
N PRO A 355 -52.18 46.90 46.28
CA PRO A 355 -53.17 46.16 47.05
C PRO A 355 -54.63 46.57 46.78
N GLU A 356 -54.88 47.60 45.98
CA GLU A 356 -56.18 48.26 45.90
C GLU A 356 -57.14 47.79 44.79
N LEU A 357 -56.79 46.79 43.97
CA LEU A 357 -57.64 46.38 42.84
C LEU A 357 -58.23 44.96 42.92
N ARG A 358 -58.26 44.35 44.12
CA ARG A 358 -58.89 43.04 44.33
C ARG A 358 -60.14 43.08 45.21
N THR A 359 -61.12 43.90 44.82
CA THR A 359 -62.52 43.68 45.20
C THR A 359 -63.44 44.10 44.06
N SER A 360 -63.85 43.17 43.20
CA SER A 360 -65.27 43.00 42.79
C SER A 360 -65.43 41.89 41.73
N GLY A 361 -66.39 40.98 41.97
CA GLY A 361 -66.90 39.94 41.06
C GLY A 361 -66.11 38.62 41.10
N GLY A 362 -66.58 37.48 41.65
CA GLY A 362 -67.94 36.93 41.71
C GLY A 362 -68.36 36.48 40.30
N GLY A 363 -68.60 35.23 39.93
CA GLY A 363 -68.68 33.91 40.58
C GLY A 363 -69.01 32.86 39.49
N HIS A 364 -69.31 31.62 39.90
CA HIS A 364 -69.61 30.37 39.12
C HIS A 364 -68.36 29.53 38.80
N GLY A 365 -68.13 28.32 39.34
CA GLY A 365 -69.03 27.22 39.77
C GLY A 365 -69.53 26.47 38.53
N HIS A 366 -69.26 25.20 38.21
CA HIS A 366 -69.07 23.96 38.99
C HIS A 366 -68.39 22.86 38.10
N PRO A 367 -68.04 21.66 38.66
CA PRO A 367 -67.18 20.60 38.07
C PRO A 367 -67.90 19.23 37.81
N ARG A 368 -67.10 18.18 37.49
CA ARG A 368 -67.36 16.70 37.37
C ARG A 368 -67.33 16.16 35.93
N GLY A 369 -66.90 14.94 35.59
CA GLY A 369 -66.46 13.70 36.30
C GLY A 369 -65.45 12.92 35.41
N ALA A 370 -64.61 11.98 35.85
CA ALA A 370 -64.79 10.69 36.54
C ALA A 370 -65.20 9.49 35.64
N MET A 371 -64.29 8.49 35.57
CA MET A 371 -64.42 7.02 35.39
C MET A 371 -64.79 6.41 34.01
N ALA A 372 -63.92 5.56 33.44
CA ALA A 372 -63.95 4.07 33.36
C ALA A 372 -64.49 3.61 31.98
N SER A 373 -64.09 2.54 31.29
CA SER A 373 -63.53 1.22 31.62
C SER A 373 -62.99 0.51 30.35
N ALA A 374 -62.08 -0.45 30.57
CA ALA A 374 -61.79 -1.71 29.86
C ALA A 374 -62.19 -1.92 28.38
N ASP A 375 -61.24 -2.37 27.56
CA ASP A 375 -61.19 -3.80 27.22
C ASP A 375 -59.86 -4.25 26.62
N SER A 376 -59.45 -5.44 27.06
CA SER A 376 -58.25 -6.19 26.71
C SER A 376 -58.54 -7.19 25.61
N GLN A 377 -57.57 -7.48 24.73
CA GLN A 377 -57.38 -8.84 24.20
C GLN A 377 -55.94 -9.06 23.73
N VAL A 378 -55.22 -9.83 24.56
CA VAL A 378 -53.99 -10.53 24.25
C VAL A 378 -54.39 -11.99 24.09
N SER A 379 -54.06 -12.61 22.95
CA SER A 379 -54.14 -14.07 22.80
C SER A 379 -52.76 -14.62 22.48
N ARG A 380 -52.25 -15.36 23.47
CA ARG A 380 -51.09 -16.24 23.47
C ARG A 380 -51.63 -17.65 23.25
N LEU A 381 -51.04 -18.44 22.34
CA LEU A 381 -51.19 -19.89 22.33
C LEU A 381 -49.81 -20.52 22.18
N GLU A 382 -49.50 -21.37 23.16
CA GLU A 382 -48.31 -22.18 23.31
C GLU A 382 -48.60 -23.64 22.94
N PHE A 383 -47.54 -24.33 22.48
CA PHE A 383 -47.14 -25.75 22.69
C PHE A 383 -47.95 -26.95 22.16
N ASP A 384 -47.30 -27.80 21.34
CA ASP A 384 -46.71 -29.11 21.73
C ASP A 384 -45.97 -29.77 20.51
N ARG A 385 -44.67 -30.14 20.63
CA ARG A 385 -44.06 -31.51 20.72
C ARG A 385 -44.52 -32.49 19.60
N GLU A 386 -43.66 -33.14 18.79
CA GLU A 386 -42.57 -34.07 19.13
C GLU A 386 -41.64 -34.40 17.91
N VAL A 387 -40.56 -35.16 18.17
CA VAL A 387 -39.35 -35.53 17.37
C VAL A 387 -39.42 -37.07 17.09
N PRO A 388 -38.89 -37.70 16.00
CA PRO A 388 -37.45 -38.01 15.87
C PRO A 388 -36.77 -38.20 14.48
N GLN A 389 -35.46 -37.92 14.52
CA GLN A 389 -34.26 -38.56 13.91
C GLN A 389 -34.32 -39.14 12.48
N ASP A 390 -33.39 -38.69 11.62
CA ASP A 390 -32.41 -39.61 11.00
C ASP A 390 -31.11 -38.89 10.61
N SER A 391 -30.03 -39.66 10.61
CA SER A 391 -28.63 -39.31 10.49
C SER A 391 -28.06 -39.80 9.16
N ASP A 392 -27.33 -38.94 8.44
CA ASP A 392 -26.48 -39.41 7.34
C ASP A 392 -25.00 -39.05 7.59
N ARG A 393 -24.20 -40.12 7.68
CA ARG A 393 -22.73 -40.10 7.75
C ARG A 393 -22.16 -40.48 6.39
N VAL A 394 -21.15 -39.73 5.97
CA VAL A 394 -20.26 -40.00 4.83
C VAL A 394 -19.35 -41.20 5.14
N PRO A 395 -19.06 -42.11 4.19
CA PRO A 395 -18.06 -43.14 4.40
C PRO A 395 -16.66 -42.71 3.91
N ILE A 396 -15.68 -43.00 4.77
CA ILE A 396 -14.24 -43.04 4.49
C ILE A 396 -13.92 -44.47 4.05
N MET A 397 -13.16 -44.66 2.96
CA MET A 397 -12.59 -45.96 2.62
C MET A 397 -11.09 -45.83 2.40
N ASN A 398 -10.34 -46.60 3.20
CA ASN A 398 -8.91 -46.82 3.09
C ASN A 398 -8.73 -48.33 2.88
N LYS A 399 -7.83 -48.75 1.97
CA LYS A 399 -7.38 -50.14 1.91
C LYS A 399 -6.01 -50.25 1.25
N ASP A 400 -5.02 -50.49 2.08
CA ASP A 400 -3.74 -51.11 1.70
C ASP A 400 -3.96 -52.57 1.29
N ARG A 401 -3.22 -53.02 0.27
CA ARG A 401 -2.74 -54.40 0.09
C ARG A 401 -1.47 -54.37 -0.77
N GLY A 402 -0.35 -54.85 -0.24
CA GLY A 402 0.86 -55.15 -1.00
C GLY A 402 0.82 -56.54 -1.65
N LEU A 403 1.89 -56.87 -2.38
CA LEU A 403 2.66 -58.13 -2.30
C LEU A 403 3.75 -58.19 -3.38
N ASP A 404 4.90 -58.69 -2.95
CA ASP A 404 6.13 -59.01 -3.69
C ASP A 404 5.94 -60.00 -4.85
N GLY A 405 6.90 -59.99 -5.79
CA GLY A 405 7.06 -61.02 -6.81
C GLY A 405 8.36 -60.86 -7.61
N ASP A 406 9.38 -61.61 -7.21
CA ASP A 406 10.75 -61.67 -7.73
C ASP A 406 10.93 -62.65 -8.92
N ILE A 407 11.81 -62.26 -9.88
CA ILE A 407 12.76 -63.09 -10.71
C ILE A 407 12.17 -63.87 -11.94
N PRO A 408 12.87 -64.12 -13.09
CA PRO A 408 14.33 -63.98 -13.41
C PRO A 408 14.74 -63.27 -14.72
N LEU A 409 16.03 -62.90 -14.74
CA LEU A 409 16.89 -62.57 -15.89
C LEU A 409 17.20 -63.80 -16.77
N THR A 410 17.21 -63.62 -18.10
CA THR A 410 18.14 -64.35 -19.01
C THR A 410 18.58 -63.43 -20.15
N PRO A 411 19.86 -63.41 -20.55
CA PRO A 411 20.42 -62.45 -21.50
C PRO A 411 20.38 -62.99 -22.93
N GLY A 412 20.01 -62.17 -23.91
CA GLY A 412 20.06 -62.58 -25.30
C GLY A 412 19.53 -61.54 -26.28
N ASN A 413 20.37 -60.57 -26.64
CA ASN A 413 20.71 -60.21 -28.02
C ASN A 413 21.49 -58.89 -28.02
N GLN A 414 22.64 -58.87 -28.67
CA GLN A 414 23.31 -57.65 -29.08
C GLN A 414 22.46 -57.00 -30.17
N GLU A 415 21.58 -56.10 -29.78
CA GLU A 415 20.86 -55.23 -30.71
C GLU A 415 21.77 -54.06 -31.10
N MET A 416 21.72 -53.72 -32.39
CA MET A 416 22.32 -52.50 -32.94
C MET A 416 21.90 -51.30 -32.07
N PRO A 417 22.78 -50.32 -31.78
CA PRO A 417 22.40 -49.21 -30.92
C PRO A 417 21.18 -48.51 -31.51
N GLU A 418 20.11 -48.42 -30.72
CA GLU A 418 18.87 -47.74 -31.09
C GLU A 418 19.18 -46.32 -31.60
N PRO A 419 18.43 -45.82 -32.60
CA PRO A 419 18.69 -44.49 -33.16
C PRO A 419 18.53 -43.40 -32.09
N PHE A 420 19.23 -42.28 -32.28
CA PHE A 420 19.05 -41.10 -31.43
C PHE A 420 17.84 -40.30 -31.89
N LEU A 421 17.17 -39.68 -30.92
CA LEU A 421 16.16 -38.64 -31.16
C LEU A 421 16.84 -37.28 -31.27
N ALA A 422 16.57 -36.52 -32.33
CA ALA A 422 17.05 -35.14 -32.41
C ALA A 422 15.99 -34.12 -32.02
N LEU A 423 16.40 -33.09 -31.29
CA LEU A 423 15.60 -31.92 -30.92
C LEU A 423 16.19 -30.69 -31.59
N VAL A 424 15.39 -30.00 -32.41
CA VAL A 424 15.77 -28.78 -33.11
C VAL A 424 14.82 -27.65 -32.74
N HIS A 425 15.37 -26.49 -32.37
CA HIS A 425 14.57 -25.35 -31.92
C HIS A 425 13.75 -24.75 -33.07
N ASP A 426 12.54 -24.27 -32.77
CA ASP A 426 11.59 -23.72 -33.73
C ASP A 426 12.21 -22.69 -34.68
N ASP A 427 13.04 -21.80 -34.13
CA ASP A 427 13.72 -20.70 -34.85
C ASP A 427 14.66 -21.16 -35.97
N ILE A 428 15.28 -22.34 -35.84
CA ILE A 428 16.24 -22.87 -36.84
C ILE A 428 15.70 -24.09 -37.58
N PHE A 429 14.55 -24.63 -37.16
CA PHE A 429 13.98 -25.85 -37.72
C PHE A 429 13.70 -25.73 -39.21
N ASP A 430 13.11 -24.62 -39.66
CA ASP A 430 12.75 -24.43 -41.08
C ASP A 430 13.96 -24.18 -42.00
N VAL A 431 15.09 -23.76 -41.43
CA VAL A 431 16.35 -23.49 -42.15
C VAL A 431 17.31 -24.69 -42.06
N CYS A 432 17.04 -25.63 -41.15
CA CYS A 432 17.85 -26.82 -40.92
C CYS A 432 17.64 -27.87 -42.02
N ASN A 433 18.61 -28.01 -42.91
CA ASN A 433 18.65 -29.14 -43.83
C ASN A 433 18.80 -30.44 -43.05
N THR A 434 17.72 -31.24 -43.03
CA THR A 434 17.62 -32.46 -42.22
C THR A 434 18.64 -33.53 -42.63
N GLU A 435 18.91 -33.68 -43.93
CA GLU A 435 19.87 -34.68 -44.41
C GLU A 435 21.30 -34.29 -44.03
N GLU A 436 21.66 -33.02 -44.22
CA GLU A 436 22.97 -32.49 -43.82
C GLU A 436 23.18 -32.55 -42.30
N PHE A 437 22.13 -32.29 -41.52
CA PHE A 437 22.19 -32.43 -40.06
C PHE A 437 22.44 -33.88 -39.64
N LYS A 438 21.72 -34.84 -40.23
CA LYS A 438 21.89 -36.27 -39.94
C LYS A 438 23.30 -36.75 -40.30
N GLU A 439 23.83 -36.31 -41.45
CA GLU A 439 25.19 -36.61 -41.88
C GLU A 439 26.21 -36.08 -40.86
N LYS A 440 26.10 -34.81 -40.44
CA LYS A 440 27.01 -34.22 -39.45
C LYS A 440 26.94 -34.89 -38.08
N VAL A 441 25.75 -35.30 -37.63
CA VAL A 441 25.59 -36.03 -36.37
C VAL A 441 26.22 -37.42 -36.47
N GLN A 442 26.02 -38.13 -37.60
CA GLN A 442 26.63 -39.42 -37.85
C GLN A 442 28.16 -39.32 -37.89
N ASP A 443 28.71 -38.32 -38.57
CA ASP A 443 30.15 -38.10 -38.65
C ASP A 443 30.77 -37.74 -37.30
N ARG A 444 30.08 -36.90 -36.51
CA ARG A 444 30.63 -36.36 -35.27
C ARG A 444 30.47 -37.30 -34.07
N LEU A 445 29.29 -37.88 -33.92
CA LEU A 445 28.92 -38.69 -32.76
C LEU A 445 28.94 -40.20 -33.05
N ASN A 446 29.12 -40.60 -34.32
CA ASN A 446 28.97 -41.98 -34.77
C ASN A 446 27.59 -42.57 -34.40
N ARG A 447 26.55 -41.73 -34.46
CA ARG A 447 25.15 -42.07 -34.12
C ARG A 447 24.21 -41.70 -35.26
N SER A 448 23.28 -42.58 -35.56
CA SER A 448 22.20 -42.31 -36.50
C SER A 448 21.04 -41.59 -35.81
N VAL A 449 20.42 -40.65 -36.52
CA VAL A 449 19.21 -39.94 -36.08
C VAL A 449 18.06 -40.33 -36.99
N ASP A 450 17.05 -40.98 -36.43
CA ASP A 450 15.88 -41.44 -37.19
C ASP A 450 14.72 -40.45 -37.09
N THR A 451 14.46 -39.94 -35.89
CA THR A 451 13.38 -39.00 -35.60
C THR A 451 13.93 -37.62 -35.23
N ILE A 452 13.35 -36.56 -35.80
CA ILE A 452 13.63 -35.16 -35.43
C ILE A 452 12.33 -34.53 -34.94
N LEU A 453 12.37 -33.97 -33.73
CA LEU A 453 11.28 -33.22 -33.13
C LEU A 453 11.62 -31.74 -33.02
N ARG A 454 10.60 -30.93 -33.27
CA ARG A 454 10.62 -29.48 -33.11
C ARG A 454 10.27 -29.13 -31.66
N PHE A 455 10.96 -28.16 -31.07
CA PHE A 455 10.64 -27.67 -29.73
C PHE A 455 10.76 -26.14 -29.65
N GLY A 456 10.03 -25.51 -28.73
CA GLY A 456 9.97 -24.05 -28.59
C GLY A 456 8.58 -23.42 -28.80
N LEU A 457 7.53 -24.23 -28.99
CA LEU A 457 6.15 -23.79 -29.19
C LEU A 457 5.30 -24.00 -27.92
N ASP A 458 5.29 -25.22 -27.35
CA ASP A 458 4.62 -25.56 -26.07
C ASP A 458 5.47 -26.55 -25.25
N THR A 459 6.17 -25.99 -24.25
CA THR A 459 7.17 -26.72 -23.45
C THR A 459 6.63 -27.95 -22.72
N ASN A 460 5.34 -28.02 -22.37
CA ASN A 460 4.82 -29.16 -21.59
C ASN A 460 4.32 -30.30 -22.48
N ALA A 461 3.64 -29.99 -23.59
CA ALA A 461 3.22 -30.98 -24.57
C ALA A 461 4.42 -31.62 -25.27
N GLU A 462 5.45 -30.82 -25.59
CA GLU A 462 6.71 -31.26 -26.19
C GLU A 462 7.47 -32.23 -25.28
N VAL A 463 7.62 -31.88 -24.00
CA VAL A 463 8.29 -32.77 -23.03
C VAL A 463 7.54 -34.10 -22.90
N ALA A 464 6.20 -34.09 -22.88
CA ALA A 464 5.42 -35.33 -22.85
C ALA A 464 5.61 -36.18 -24.11
N ALA A 465 5.67 -35.57 -25.29
CA ALA A 465 5.95 -36.26 -26.55
C ALA A 465 7.36 -36.86 -26.57
N ILE A 466 8.36 -36.11 -26.11
CA ILE A 466 9.74 -36.58 -26.01
C ILE A 466 9.82 -37.78 -25.06
N ILE A 467 9.24 -37.68 -23.85
CA ILE A 467 9.21 -38.77 -22.86
C ILE A 467 8.54 -40.02 -23.43
N SER A 468 7.45 -39.87 -24.21
CA SER A 468 6.73 -41.02 -24.78
C SER A 468 7.55 -41.85 -25.77
N VAL A 469 8.60 -41.27 -26.36
CA VAL A 469 9.51 -41.94 -27.32
C VAL A 469 10.90 -42.16 -26.71
N ALA A 470 11.19 -41.55 -25.56
CA ALA A 470 12.49 -41.57 -24.91
C ALA A 470 12.95 -43.00 -24.58
N ASP A 471 12.06 -43.86 -24.11
CA ASP A 471 12.38 -45.26 -23.76
C ASP A 471 12.66 -46.16 -24.98
N CYS A 472 12.47 -45.65 -26.20
CA CYS A 472 12.68 -46.36 -27.47
C CYS A 472 13.92 -45.89 -28.25
N VAL A 473 14.75 -45.02 -27.65
CA VAL A 473 15.93 -44.43 -28.30
C VAL A 473 17.16 -44.54 -27.41
N ALA A 474 18.35 -44.70 -28.03
CA ALA A 474 19.59 -44.83 -27.28
C ALA A 474 20.09 -43.51 -26.67
N GLY A 475 19.51 -42.37 -27.06
CA GLY A 475 19.95 -41.05 -26.66
C GLY A 475 19.22 -39.91 -27.35
N ILE A 476 19.41 -38.70 -26.83
CA ILE A 476 18.83 -37.47 -27.37
C ILE A 476 19.96 -36.54 -27.83
N VAL A 477 19.88 -36.01 -29.04
CA VAL A 477 20.74 -34.93 -29.55
C VAL A 477 19.93 -33.65 -29.60
N MET A 478 20.43 -32.56 -29.03
CA MET A 478 19.75 -31.27 -29.02
C MET A 478 20.61 -30.21 -29.72
N LEU A 479 20.15 -29.73 -30.87
CA LEU A 479 20.86 -28.73 -31.66
C LEU A 479 20.67 -27.33 -31.06
N GLN A 480 21.77 -26.62 -30.81
CA GLN A 480 21.77 -25.27 -30.23
C GLN A 480 22.79 -24.35 -30.91
N GLU A 481 22.43 -23.08 -31.04
CA GLU A 481 23.34 -22.01 -31.49
C GLU A 481 24.22 -21.54 -30.33
N ALA A 482 25.53 -21.72 -30.45
CA ALA A 482 26.50 -21.41 -29.41
C ALA A 482 26.53 -19.92 -29.03
N TRP A 483 26.37 -19.04 -30.02
CA TRP A 483 26.42 -17.58 -29.85
C TRP A 483 25.27 -17.04 -28.98
N MET A 484 24.22 -17.85 -28.75
CA MET A 484 23.16 -17.57 -27.80
C MET A 484 23.45 -18.33 -26.51
N PRO A 485 23.86 -17.66 -25.42
CA PRO A 485 24.14 -18.36 -24.17
C PRO A 485 22.86 -19.01 -23.61
N PRO A 486 22.95 -20.18 -22.95
CA PRO A 486 21.77 -20.91 -22.51
C PRO A 486 21.04 -20.13 -21.40
N ILE A 487 19.87 -19.59 -21.73
CA ILE A 487 18.99 -18.89 -20.79
C ILE A 487 18.27 -19.87 -19.86
N ARG A 488 17.63 -19.36 -18.80
CA ARG A 488 16.98 -20.21 -17.78
C ARG A 488 15.91 -21.14 -18.38
N GLU A 489 15.23 -20.71 -19.43
CA GLU A 489 14.19 -21.49 -20.10
C GLU A 489 14.75 -22.75 -20.75
N ILE A 490 15.82 -22.65 -21.55
CA ILE A 490 16.46 -23.80 -22.19
C ILE A 490 17.04 -24.77 -21.16
N LEU A 491 17.65 -24.26 -20.09
CA LEU A 491 18.18 -25.08 -19.01
C LEU A 491 17.06 -25.84 -18.28
N ASN A 492 15.94 -25.18 -18.00
CA ASN A 492 14.78 -25.83 -17.39
C ASN A 492 14.16 -26.87 -18.32
N PHE A 493 14.13 -26.63 -19.64
CA PHE A 493 13.66 -27.60 -20.62
C PHE A 493 14.53 -28.85 -20.60
N ILE A 494 15.86 -28.69 -20.65
CA ILE A 494 16.82 -29.80 -20.57
C ILE A 494 16.59 -30.62 -19.29
N VAL A 495 16.44 -29.96 -18.14
CA VAL A 495 16.16 -30.62 -16.85
C VAL A 495 14.84 -31.38 -16.89
N LYS A 496 13.78 -30.83 -17.48
CA LYS A 496 12.48 -31.50 -17.61
C LYS A 496 12.55 -32.73 -18.50
N VAL A 497 13.23 -32.64 -19.64
CA VAL A 497 13.45 -33.78 -20.55
C VAL A 497 14.23 -34.89 -19.84
N ARG A 498 15.30 -34.54 -19.11
CA ARG A 498 16.11 -35.48 -18.34
C ARG A 498 15.35 -36.12 -17.17
N ALA A 499 14.51 -35.37 -16.46
CA ALA A 499 13.69 -35.89 -15.37
C ALA A 499 12.65 -36.93 -15.85
N GLY A 500 12.19 -36.82 -17.09
CA GLY A 500 11.26 -37.78 -17.67
C GLY A 500 11.92 -39.01 -18.31
N GLY A 501 13.22 -38.94 -18.59
CA GLY A 501 14.00 -40.00 -19.23
C GLY A 501 15.31 -40.28 -18.48
N GLU A 502 15.27 -40.51 -17.17
CA GLU A 502 16.43 -40.47 -16.25
C GLU A 502 17.66 -41.27 -16.70
N ARG A 503 17.51 -42.30 -17.53
CA ARG A 503 18.60 -43.17 -18.01
C ARG A 503 19.19 -42.81 -19.37
N ILE A 504 18.62 -41.83 -20.08
CA ILE A 504 18.93 -41.58 -21.48
C ILE A 504 19.92 -40.41 -21.62
N PRO A 505 21.08 -40.60 -22.27
CA PRO A 505 22.05 -39.53 -22.45
C PRO A 505 21.49 -38.42 -23.35
N LEU A 506 21.75 -37.16 -22.98
CA LEU A 506 21.40 -35.98 -23.77
C LEU A 506 22.67 -35.24 -24.19
N VAL A 507 22.92 -35.16 -25.49
CA VAL A 507 24.05 -34.44 -26.06
C VAL A 507 23.56 -33.12 -26.66
N VAL A 508 23.97 -32.01 -26.09
CA VAL A 508 23.77 -30.69 -26.67
C VAL A 508 24.84 -30.47 -27.74
N VAL A 509 24.44 -30.45 -29.00
CA VAL A 509 25.35 -30.20 -30.13
C VAL A 509 25.30 -28.73 -30.53
N LEU A 510 26.48 -28.11 -30.56
CA LEU A 510 26.65 -26.68 -30.79
C LEU A 510 27.04 -26.39 -32.23
N ILE A 511 26.38 -25.39 -32.81
CA ILE A 511 26.77 -24.71 -34.04
C ILE A 511 27.13 -23.26 -33.74
N GLY A 512 27.98 -22.64 -34.56
CA GLY A 512 28.31 -21.23 -34.45
C GLY A 512 27.14 -20.33 -34.85
N LYS A 513 27.45 -19.06 -35.11
CA LYS A 513 26.45 -18.12 -35.66
C LYS A 513 26.12 -18.50 -37.11
N PRO A 514 24.85 -18.75 -37.46
CA PRO A 514 24.47 -19.06 -38.84
C PRO A 514 24.87 -17.96 -39.82
N GLY A 515 25.40 -18.36 -40.97
CA GLY A 515 25.66 -17.48 -42.11
C GLY A 515 24.47 -17.43 -43.08
N PRO A 516 24.51 -16.56 -44.11
CA PRO A 516 23.41 -16.41 -45.08
C PRO A 516 23.07 -17.71 -45.85
N ASP A 517 24.08 -18.52 -46.15
CA ASP A 517 23.97 -19.74 -46.96
C ASP A 517 24.45 -21.02 -46.23
N ASN A 518 24.86 -20.90 -44.96
CA ASN A 518 25.37 -22.03 -44.17
C ASN A 518 24.92 -21.94 -42.71
N LEU A 519 24.08 -22.88 -42.30
CA LEU A 519 23.62 -23.01 -40.91
C LEU A 519 24.71 -23.60 -40.00
N PHE A 520 25.45 -24.59 -40.50
CA PHE A 520 26.41 -25.36 -39.72
C PHE A 520 27.79 -24.68 -39.71
N THR A 521 27.91 -23.61 -38.94
CA THR A 521 29.18 -22.90 -38.72
C THR A 521 29.88 -23.39 -37.45
N VAL A 522 31.17 -23.06 -37.33
CA VAL A 522 32.00 -23.46 -36.18
C VAL A 522 31.71 -22.56 -34.97
N PRO A 523 31.44 -23.13 -33.77
CA PRO A 523 31.26 -22.35 -32.54
C PRO A 523 32.49 -21.51 -32.17
N ASP A 524 32.27 -20.30 -31.65
CA ASP A 524 33.36 -19.54 -31.02
C ASP A 524 33.82 -20.23 -29.73
N SER A 525 35.13 -20.19 -29.47
CA SER A 525 35.75 -20.84 -28.31
C SER A 525 35.23 -20.32 -26.96
N GLN A 526 34.83 -19.05 -26.88
CA GLN A 526 34.30 -18.42 -25.68
C GLN A 526 32.84 -18.85 -25.45
N ASP A 527 32.04 -18.87 -26.51
CA ASP A 527 30.65 -19.33 -26.47
C ASP A 527 30.55 -20.81 -26.05
N ARG A 528 31.42 -21.66 -26.60
CA ARG A 528 31.54 -23.07 -26.21
C ARG A 528 31.85 -23.24 -24.72
N LYS A 529 32.77 -22.43 -24.18
CA LYS A 529 33.11 -22.47 -22.74
C LYS A 529 31.91 -22.12 -21.86
N ILE A 530 31.11 -21.12 -22.26
CA ILE A 530 29.90 -20.72 -21.53
C ILE A 530 28.89 -21.86 -21.51
N TRP A 531 28.60 -22.46 -22.66
CA TRP A 531 27.69 -23.60 -22.77
C TRP A 531 28.15 -24.78 -21.90
N THR A 532 29.41 -25.17 -22.02
CA THR A 532 30.00 -26.27 -21.23
C THR A 532 29.89 -26.00 -19.72
N MET A 533 30.23 -24.78 -19.27
CA MET A 533 30.13 -24.40 -17.86
C MET A 533 28.70 -24.47 -17.34
N LYS A 534 27.72 -24.00 -18.12
CA LYS A 534 26.31 -23.95 -17.72
C LYS A 534 25.68 -25.34 -17.66
N ILE A 535 25.96 -26.19 -18.64
CA ILE A 535 25.48 -27.58 -18.67
C ILE A 535 26.11 -28.40 -17.55
N ASN A 536 27.42 -28.30 -17.33
CA ASN A 536 28.08 -28.97 -16.20
C ASN A 536 27.52 -28.49 -14.85
N GLY A 537 27.09 -27.23 -14.76
CA GLY A 537 26.42 -26.67 -13.59
C GLY A 537 25.05 -27.28 -13.25
N LEU A 538 24.44 -28.04 -14.17
CA LEU A 538 23.20 -28.79 -13.90
C LEU A 538 23.47 -30.05 -13.04
N GLY A 539 24.71 -30.55 -13.01
CA GLY A 539 25.13 -31.68 -12.17
C GLY A 539 24.66 -33.05 -12.65
N ASP A 540 24.12 -33.17 -13.85
CA ASP A 540 23.70 -34.44 -14.45
C ASP A 540 24.84 -35.00 -15.34
N PRO A 541 25.44 -36.15 -14.98
CA PRO A 541 26.58 -36.72 -15.71
C PRO A 541 26.20 -37.29 -17.08
N LEU A 542 24.90 -37.43 -17.39
CA LEU A 542 24.41 -37.92 -18.67
C LEU A 542 24.11 -36.79 -19.67
N ILE A 543 24.40 -35.52 -19.30
CA ILE A 543 24.31 -34.39 -20.21
C ILE A 543 25.71 -33.98 -20.66
N HIS A 544 25.92 -33.91 -21.96
CA HIS A 544 27.19 -33.54 -22.56
C HIS A 544 27.03 -32.43 -23.59
N VAL A 545 28.12 -31.69 -23.82
CA VAL A 545 28.18 -30.63 -24.84
C VAL A 545 29.26 -30.99 -25.85
N GLU A 546 28.91 -30.98 -27.12
CA GLU A 546 29.81 -31.28 -28.23
C GLU A 546 29.65 -30.25 -29.35
N ASP A 547 30.73 -29.96 -30.07
CA ASP A 547 30.65 -29.13 -31.28
C ASP A 547 30.22 -30.01 -32.44
N LEU A 548 29.22 -29.57 -33.21
CA LEU A 548 28.74 -30.32 -34.37
C LEU A 548 29.68 -30.19 -35.58
N VAL A 549 30.39 -29.06 -35.67
CA VAL A 549 31.28 -28.72 -36.78
C VAL A 549 32.68 -28.46 -36.23
N GLN A 550 33.70 -29.05 -36.85
CA GLN A 550 35.09 -28.82 -36.49
C GLN A 550 35.62 -27.53 -37.15
N PRO A 551 36.55 -26.80 -36.48
CA PRO A 551 37.30 -25.70 -37.08
C PRO A 551 38.14 -26.09 -38.30
#